data_AF-A0AAW2ILX3-F1
#
_entry.id   AF-A0AAW2ILX3-F1
#
_cell.length_a   1.000
_cell.length_b   1.000
_cell.length_c   1.000
_cell.angle_alpha   90.00
_cell.angle_beta   90.00
_cell.angle_gamma   90.00
#
_symmetry.space_group_name_H-M   'P 1'
#
loop_
_entity.id
_entity.type
_entity.pdbx_description
1 polymer ?
#
loop_
_entity_poly.entity_id
_entity_poly.type
_entity_poly.pdbx_seq_one_letter_code
_entity_poly.pdbx_strand_id
1 'polypeptide(L)' 'SGFVFKLNGGVVAWKSSKQDTTADSTMEAEYIAASEVAKEAVWMKNYIQELGVVPNIFEPVVIFCDNNGL' A
#
# COMPACT_ATOMS: atom_id res chain seq x y z
N SER A 1 6.28 3.11 -9.08
CA SER A 1 5.73 2.64 -7.80
C SER A 1 4.47 1.83 -8.06
N GLY A 2 4.32 0.71 -7.37
CA GLY A 2 3.13 -0.13 -7.48
C GLY A 2 2.79 -0.79 -6.15
N PHE A 3 1.54 -1.21 -6.00
CA PHE A 3 1.07 -1.92 -4.81
C PHE A 3 -0.05 -2.89 -5.15
N VAL A 4 -0.26 -3.86 -4.26
CA VAL A 4 -1.38 -4.80 -4.30
C VAL A 4 -1.91 -4.97 -2.88
N PHE A 5 -3.17 -4.60 -2.67
CA PHE A 5 -3.91 -4.89 -1.44
C PHE A 5 -4.68 -6.19 -1.60
N LYS A 6 -4.55 -7.06 -0.60
CA LYS A 6 -5.29 -8.31 -0.50
C LYS A 6 -6.16 -8.32 0.74
N LEU A 7 -7.39 -8.81 0.60
CA LEU A 7 -8.34 -9.04 1.69
C LEU A 7 -8.83 -10.48 1.60
N ASN A 8 -8.69 -11.24 2.69
CA ASN A 8 -9.08 -12.66 2.75
C ASN A 8 -8.51 -13.52 1.60
N GLY A 9 -7.26 -13.25 1.19
CA GLY A 9 -6.59 -13.95 0.08
C GLY A 9 -6.92 -13.44 -1.32
N GLY A 10 -7.98 -12.64 -1.49
CA GLY A 10 -8.35 -12.02 -2.77
C GLY A 10 -7.71 -10.64 -2.96
N VAL A 11 -7.36 -10.27 -4.19
CA VAL A 11 -6.87 -8.92 -4.51
C VAL A 11 -8.06 -7.95 -4.56
N VAL A 12 -8.01 -6.89 -3.78
CA VAL A 12 -9.10 -5.89 -3.65
C VAL A 12 -8.73 -4.52 -4.23
N ALA A 13 -7.44 -4.17 -4.26
CA ALA A 13 -6.95 -2.97 -4.91
C ALA A 13 -5.52 -3.20 -5.41
N TRP A 14 -5.16 -2.54 -6.50
CA TRP A 14 -3.80 -2.57 -7.02
C TRP A 14 -3.53 -1.28 -7.79
N LYS A 15 -2.26 -0.89 -7.84
CA LYS A 15 -1.79 0.23 -8.65
C LYS A 15 -0.45 -0.17 -9.26
N SER A 16 -0.25 0.19 -10.52
CA SER A 16 1.05 0.16 -11.17
C SER A 16 1.23 1.50 -11.86
N SER A 17 2.08 2.35 -11.29
CA SER A 17 2.37 3.67 -11.84
C SER A 17 3.86 3.77 -12.16
N LYS A 18 4.16 4.35 -13.31
CA LYS A 18 5.47 4.93 -13.54
C LYS A 18 5.65 6.06 -12.51
N GLN A 19 6.84 6.17 -11.91
CA GLN A 19 7.12 7.25 -10.95
C GLN A 19 7.04 8.58 -11.70
N ASP A 20 6.16 9.48 -11.25
CA ASP A 20 6.04 10.83 -11.81
C ASP A 20 7.17 11.74 -11.31
N THR A 21 7.68 11.48 -10.10
CA THR A 21 8.83 12.16 -9.52
C THR A 21 10.10 11.36 -9.82
N THR A 22 11.11 12.02 -10.39
CA THR A 22 12.46 11.47 -10.47
C THR A 22 13.01 11.34 -9.06
N ALA A 23 13.18 10.11 -8.57
CA ALA A 23 13.94 9.86 -7.35
C ALA A 23 15.44 9.89 -7.69
N ASP A 24 16.24 10.55 -6.85
CA ASP A 24 17.69 10.63 -7.04
C ASP A 24 18.40 9.32 -6.64
N SER A 25 17.68 8.40 -6.00
CA SER A 25 18.17 7.06 -5.65
C SER A 25 17.03 6.03 -5.58
N THR A 26 17.38 4.74 -5.68
CA THR A 26 16.43 3.62 -5.48
C THR A 26 15.79 3.67 -4.10
N MET A 27 16.56 4.02 -3.07
CA MET A 27 16.07 4.17 -1.69
C MET A 27 14.99 5.26 -1.57
N GLU A 28 15.20 6.40 -2.21
CA GLU A 28 14.21 7.48 -2.22
C GLU A 28 12.94 7.06 -2.98
N ALA A 29 13.12 6.37 -4.12
CA ALA A 29 12.02 5.82 -4.91
C ALA A 29 11.14 4.86 -4.10
N GLU A 30 11.76 3.99 -3.30
CA GLU A 30 11.10 3.05 -2.42
C GLU A 30 10.43 3.74 -1.23
N TYR A 31 11.06 4.75 -0.64
CA TYR A 31 10.46 5.53 0.45
C TYR A 31 9.20 6.27 -0.01
N ILE A 32 9.24 6.87 -1.21
CA ILE A 32 8.07 7.50 -1.84
C ILE A 32 6.97 6.46 -2.05
N ALA A 33 7.31 5.29 -2.60
CA ALA A 33 6.34 4.22 -2.81
C ALA A 33 5.71 3.74 -1.48
N ALA A 34 6.51 3.50 -0.45
CA ALA A 34 6.03 3.08 0.87
C ALA A 34 5.10 4.14 1.51
N SER A 35 5.43 5.43 1.36
CA SER A 35 4.60 6.53 1.84
C SER A 35 3.25 6.60 1.12
N GLU A 36 3.23 6.42 -0.20
CA GLU A 36 1.98 6.34 -0.97
C GLU A 36 1.11 5.15 -0.53
N VAL A 37 1.72 3.97 -0.38
CA VAL A 37 1.01 2.76 0.05
C VAL A 37 0.47 2.91 1.48
N ALA A 38 1.22 3.55 2.38
CA ALA A 38 0.75 3.81 3.73
C ALA A 38 -0.50 4.72 3.76
N LYS A 39 -0.55 5.76 2.91
CA LYS A 39 -1.72 6.63 2.79
C LYS A 39 -2.94 5.85 2.28
N GLU A 40 -2.75 5.05 1.23
CA GLU A 40 -3.80 4.20 0.66
C GLU A 40 -4.28 3.15 1.67
N ALA A 41 -3.38 2.55 2.44
CA ALA A 41 -3.71 1.57 3.48
C ALA A 41 -4.61 2.16 4.57
N VAL A 42 -4.30 3.39 5.02
CA VAL A 42 -5.13 4.10 6.01
C VAL A 42 -6.50 4.43 5.44
N TRP A 43 -6.56 4.96 4.21
CA TRP A 43 -7.82 5.24 3.54
C TRP A 43 -8.68 3.98 3.40
N MET A 44 -8.08 2.89 2.93
CA MET A 44 -8.77 1.62 2.72
C MET A 44 -9.26 1.00 4.03
N LYS A 45 -8.50 1.13 5.12
CA LYS A 45 -8.94 0.72 6.47
C LYS A 45 -10.19 1.47 6.89
N ASN A 46 -10.20 2.79 6.76
CA ASN A 46 -11.36 3.61 7.11
C ASN A 46 -12.58 3.26 6.23
N TYR A 47 -12.37 3.09 4.93
CA TYR A 47 -13.43 2.73 3.99
C TYR A 47 -14.09 1.38 4.34
N ILE A 48 -13.29 0.36 4.66
CA ILE A 48 -13.83 -0.97 5.05
C ILE A 48 -14.56 -0.89 6.40
N GLN A 49 -14.07 -0.08 7.34
CA GLN A 49 -14.76 0.17 8.61
C GLN A 49 -16.12 0.83 8.39
N GLU A 50 -16.21 1.84 7.53
CA GLU A 50 -17.47 2.52 7.17
C GLU A 50 -18.47 1.57 6.48
N LEU A 51 -17.99 0.66 5.64
CA LEU A 51 -18.84 -0.33 4.97
C LEU A 51 -19.47 -1.35 5.95
N GLY A 52 -18.95 -1.49 7.18
CA GLY A 52 -19.47 -2.43 8.18
C GLY A 52 -19.32 -3.91 7.80
N VAL A 53 -18.57 -4.20 6.73
CA VAL A 53 -18.39 -5.56 6.16
C VAL A 53 -17.36 -6.39 6.93
N VAL A 54 -16.51 -5.76 7.74
CA VAL A 54 -15.54 -6.44 8.60
C VAL A 54 -15.78 -5.98 10.05
N PRO A 55 -16.13 -6.89 10.97
CA PRO A 55 -16.54 -6.53 12.34
C PRO A 55 -15.40 -5.92 13.17
N ASN A 56 -14.13 -6.10 12.78
CA ASN A 56 -13.01 -5.34 13.31
C ASN A 56 -11.73 -5.53 12.46
N ILE A 57 -11.11 -4.43 12.03
CA ILE A 57 -9.75 -4.43 11.48
C ILE A 57 -8.78 -4.11 12.63
N PHE A 58 -8.57 -5.07 13.53
CA PHE A 58 -7.57 -4.97 14.60
C PHE A 58 -6.16 -5.22 14.07
N GLU A 59 -6.02 -6.00 13.00
CA GLU A 59 -4.72 -6.34 12.46
C GLU A 59 -4.11 -5.16 11.70
N PRO A 60 -2.81 -4.89 11.89
CA PRO A 60 -2.10 -3.88 11.12
C PRO A 60 -2.08 -4.26 9.64
N VAL A 61 -2.22 -3.28 8.75
CA VAL A 61 -2.04 -3.50 7.31
C VAL A 61 -0.57 -3.79 7.05
N VAL A 62 -0.26 -5.03 6.67
CA VAL A 62 1.11 -5.44 6.35
C VAL A 62 1.46 -4.92 4.95
N ILE A 63 2.46 -4.04 4.89
CA ILE A 63 3.01 -3.54 3.64
C ILE A 63 4.25 -4.36 3.32
N PHE A 64 4.19 -5.13 2.23
CA PHE A 64 5.37 -5.81 1.69
C PHE A 64 6.04 -4.89 0.68
N CYS A 65 7.26 -4.44 0.98
CA CYS A 65 8.12 -3.76 0.03
C CYS A 65 9.10 -4.77 -0.56
N ASP A 66 9.17 -4.85 -1.89
CA ASP A 66 10.19 -5.60 -2.63
C ASP A 66 11.50 -4.79 -2.70
N ASN A 67 11.98 -4.33 -1.55
CA ASN A 67 13.26 -3.63 -1.48
C ASN A 67 14.40 -4.65 -1.70
N ASN A 68 14.97 -4.65 -2.90
CA ASN A 68 16.25 -5.29 -3.18
C ASN A 68 17.37 -4.24 -3.05
N GLY A 69 17.58 -3.75 -1.83
CA GLY A 69 18.61 -2.78 -1.53
C GLY A 69 19.99 -3.40 -1.64
N LEU A 70 20.65 -3.18 -2.78
CA LEU A 70 22.09 -3.29 -2.96
C LEU A 70 22.66 -1.90 -3.27
#